data_AF-A0A960H1Y5-F1
#
_entry.id   AF-A0A960H1Y5-F1
#
_cell.length_a   1.000
_cell.length_b   1.000
_cell.length_c   1.000
_cell.angle_alpha   90.00
_cell.angle_beta   90.00
_cell.angle_gamma   90.00
#
_symmetry.space_group_name_H-M   'P 1'
#
loop_
_entity.id
_entity.type
_entity.pdbx_description
1 polymer ?
#
loop_
_entity_poly.entity_id
_entity_poly.type
_entity_poly.pdbx_seq_one_letter_code
_entity_poly.pdbx_strand_id
1 'polypeptide(L)' 'IGFPLGLSIGTYNLPLPSKLVTQVLEPIDITGTFGTNPDIAEVDTHVRKVMQAALDELAAQRRFPVLG' A
#
# COMPACT_ATOMS: atom_id res chain seq x y z
N ILE A 1 -16.55 -1.94 -28.27
CA ILE A 1 -15.85 -3.24 -28.20
C ILE A 1 -14.38 -2.98 -28.53
N GLY A 2 -13.48 -3.14 -27.56
CA GLY A 2 -12.05 -2.93 -27.74
C GLY A 2 -11.31 -3.37 -26.49
N PHE A 3 -10.28 -4.20 -26.65
CA PHE A 3 -9.55 -4.87 -25.57
C PHE A 3 -8.33 -4.03 -25.14
N PRO A 4 -8.09 -3.81 -23.83
CA PRO A 4 -8.92 -4.25 -22.72
C PRO A 4 -10.09 -3.27 -22.42
N LEU A 5 -10.10 -2.04 -22.95
CA LEU A 5 -11.17 -1.06 -22.70
C LEU A 5 -11.44 -0.21 -23.97
N GLY A 6 -12.71 -0.13 -24.39
CA GLY A 6 -13.15 0.51 -25.64
C GLY A 6 -13.00 2.04 -25.71
N LEU A 7 -13.23 2.60 -26.91
CA LEU A 7 -13.07 4.02 -27.32
C LEU A 7 -13.18 5.07 -26.19
N SER A 8 -12.02 5.50 -25.67
CA SER A 8 -11.89 6.74 -24.89
C SER A 8 -11.48 7.89 -25.83
N ILE A 9 -12.42 8.76 -26.15
CA ILE A 9 -12.14 10.03 -26.83
C ILE A 9 -11.83 11.06 -25.72
N GLY A 10 -10.55 11.42 -25.54
CA GLY A 10 -10.17 12.59 -24.73
C GLY A 10 -9.49 12.34 -23.38
N THR A 11 -9.17 11.10 -23.01
CA THR A 11 -8.24 10.83 -21.90
C THR A 11 -7.27 9.76 -22.36
N TYR A 12 -5.97 10.04 -22.29
CA TYR A 12 -4.94 9.01 -22.41
C TYR A 12 -4.96 8.15 -21.14
N ASN A 13 -6.06 7.42 -20.90
CA ASN A 13 -6.12 6.30 -19.97
C ASN A 13 -5.37 5.13 -20.62
N LEU A 14 -4.10 5.33 -20.94
CA LEU A 14 -3.23 4.27 -21.36
C LEU A 14 -2.92 3.48 -20.09
N PRO A 15 -3.43 2.24 -19.91
CA PRO A 15 -3.09 1.46 -18.74
C PRO A 15 -1.61 1.14 -18.84
N LEU A 16 -0.79 1.89 -18.10
CA LEU A 16 0.62 1.62 -18.04
C LEU A 16 0.81 0.32 -17.24
N PRO A 17 1.71 -0.58 -17.67
CA PRO A 17 1.92 -1.85 -17.00
C PRO A 17 2.51 -1.62 -15.61
N SER A 18 1.67 -1.62 -14.59
CA SER A 18 2.07 -1.54 -13.19
C SER A 18 1.95 -2.91 -12.52
N LYS A 19 2.96 -3.28 -11.73
CA LYS A 19 2.94 -4.52 -10.95
C LYS A 19 2.42 -4.22 -9.55
N LEU A 20 1.26 -4.78 -9.21
CA LEU A 20 0.73 -4.77 -7.84
C LEU A 20 1.43 -5.84 -7.01
N VAL A 21 1.94 -5.44 -5.86
CA VAL A 21 2.55 -6.32 -4.86
C VAL A 21 1.83 -6.06 -3.54
N THR A 22 1.43 -7.11 -2.85
CA THR A 22 0.77 -7.04 -1.55
C THR A 22 1.60 -7.84 -0.55
N GLN A 23 1.64 -7.35 0.69
CA GLN A 23 2.33 -7.99 1.80
C GLN A 23 1.41 -7.99 3.00
N VAL A 24 1.33 -9.14 3.67
CA VAL A 24 0.67 -9.26 4.97
C VAL A 24 1.74 -9.06 6.03
N LEU A 25 1.47 -8.16 6.98
CA LEU A 25 2.37 -7.87 8.09
C LEU A 25 2.07 -8.77 9.28
N GLU A 26 3.07 -8.95 10.15
CA GLU A 26 2.88 -9.63 11.42
C GLU A 26 1.81 -8.91 12.26
N PRO A 27 0.94 -9.66 12.95
CA PRO A 27 -0.06 -9.07 13.83
C PRO A 27 0.59 -8.23 14.94
N ILE A 28 -0.04 -7.10 15.27
CA ILE A 28 0.39 -6.25 16.39
C ILE A 28 -0.39 -6.69 17.64
N ASP A 29 0.32 -7.15 18.67
CA ASP A 29 -0.28 -7.38 20.00
C ASP A 29 -0.54 -6.04 20.68
N ILE A 30 -1.76 -5.54 20.55
CA ILE A 30 -2.16 -4.26 21.12
C ILE A 30 -2.07 -4.28 22.65
N THR A 31 -2.50 -5.36 23.29
CA THR A 31 -2.53 -5.44 24.76
C THR A 31 -1.14 -5.57 25.37
N GLY A 32 -0.25 -6.33 24.73
CA GLY A 32 1.15 -6.46 25.14
C GLY A 32 1.97 -5.20 24.87
N THR A 33 1.63 -4.45 23.83
CA THR A 33 2.40 -3.24 23.42
C THR A 33 1.93 -1.97 24.12
N PHE A 34 0.61 -1.78 24.27
CA PHE A 34 0.00 -0.53 24.76
C PHE A 34 -0.76 -0.69 26.09
N GLY A 35 -0.87 -1.92 26.62
CA GLY A 35 -1.60 -2.22 27.84
C GLY A 35 -3.09 -2.48 27.64
N THR A 36 -3.81 -2.76 28.74
CA THR A 36 -5.20 -3.23 28.73
C THR A 36 -6.23 -2.18 28.30
N ASN A 37 -5.93 -0.88 28.45
CA ASN A 37 -6.81 0.21 28.04
C ASN A 37 -6.00 1.28 27.28
N PRO A 38 -5.64 1.00 26.01
CA PRO A 38 -4.76 1.86 25.25
C PRO A 38 -5.49 3.08 24.68
N ASP A 39 -4.75 4.17 24.43
CA ASP A 39 -5.27 5.29 23.66
C ASP A 39 -5.40 4.88 22.18
N ILE A 40 -6.61 5.02 21.62
CA ILE A 40 -6.91 4.65 20.24
C ILE A 40 -6.09 5.50 19.26
N ALA A 41 -5.84 6.78 19.57
CA ALA A 41 -5.07 7.67 18.71
C ALA A 41 -3.58 7.23 18.63
N GLU A 42 -3.05 6.75 19.74
CA GLU A 42 -1.70 6.19 19.82
C GLU A 42 -1.59 4.90 19.01
N VAL A 43 -2.57 4.00 19.16
CA VAL A 43 -2.63 2.74 18.40
C VAL A 43 -2.71 2.98 16.90
N ASP A 44 -3.63 3.85 16.42
CA ASP A 44 -3.74 4.17 14.98
C ASP A 44 -2.43 4.75 14.43
N THR A 45 -1.80 5.65 15.19
CA THR A 45 -0.51 6.25 14.81
C THR A 45 0.57 5.17 14.67
N HIS A 46 0.62 4.20 15.57
CA HIS A 46 1.57 3.09 15.47
C HIS A 46 1.30 2.19 14.27
N VAL A 47 0.04 1.77 14.07
CA VAL A 47 -0.36 0.95 12.92
C VAL A 47 0.04 1.62 11.60
N ARG A 48 -0.23 2.92 11.45
CA ARG A 48 0.16 3.69 10.26
C ARG A 48 1.66 3.72 10.05
N LYS A 49 2.46 3.90 11.12
CA LYS A 49 3.92 3.89 11.03
C LYS A 49 4.45 2.54 10.57
N VAL A 50 3.92 1.44 11.11
CA VAL A 50 4.31 0.07 10.72
C VAL A 50 3.96 -0.20 9.25
N MET A 51 2.75 0.17 8.82
CA MET A 51 2.34 0.03 7.41
C MET A 51 3.20 0.88 6.48
N GLN A 52 3.52 2.12 6.87
CA GLN A 52 4.34 3.02 6.05
C GLN A 52 5.76 2.48 5.90
N ALA A 53 6.39 1.98 6.97
CA ALA A 53 7.71 1.38 6.90
C ALA A 53 7.77 0.20 5.92
N ALA A 54 6.73 -0.65 5.91
CA ALA A 54 6.62 -1.75 4.95
C ALA A 54 6.43 -1.25 3.50
N LEU A 55 5.64 -0.19 3.30
CA LEU A 55 5.48 0.44 1.98
C LEU A 55 6.79 1.04 1.47
N ASP A 56 7.57 1.66 2.35
CA ASP A 56 8.89 2.21 2.03
C ASP A 56 9.88 1.11 1.63
N GLU A 57 9.83 -0.03 2.32
CA GLU A 57 10.62 -1.21 1.96
C GLU A 57 10.21 -1.79 0.60
N LEU A 58 8.91 -1.99 0.37
CA LEU A 58 8.39 -2.46 -0.92
C LEU A 58 8.75 -1.50 -2.06
N ALA A 59 8.77 -0.19 -1.79
CA ALA A 59 9.23 0.79 -2.75
C ALA A 59 10.73 0.67 -3.03
N ALA A 60 11.56 0.47 -2.01
CA ALA A 60 13.02 0.31 -2.15
C ALA A 60 13.41 -0.97 -2.90
N GLN A 61 12.62 -2.05 -2.80
CA GLN A 61 12.86 -3.29 -3.52
C GLN A 61 12.63 -3.16 -5.05
N ARG A 62 12.00 -2.07 -5.52
CA ARG A 62 11.76 -1.86 -6.95
C ARG A 62 13.06 -1.49 -7.67
N ARG A 63 13.51 -2.39 -8.55
CA ARG A 63 14.78 -2.32 -9.30
C ARG A 63 14.85 -1.16 -10.33
N PHE A 64 13.71 -0.73 -10.86
CA PHE A 64 13.58 0.41 -11.77
C PHE A 64 12.22 1.07 -11.50
N PRO A 65 12.06 2.40 -11.63
CA PRO A 65 10.74 2.98 -11.76
C PRO A 65 10.17 2.40 -13.06
N VAL A 66 9.33 1.38 -12.95
CA VAL A 66 8.44 1.03 -14.05
C VAL A 66 7.58 2.27 -14.17
N LEU A 67 7.89 3.13 -15.15
CA LEU A 67 7.10 4.31 -15.45
C LEU A 67 5.74 3.80 -15.91
N GLY A 68 4.86 3.65 -14.93
CA GLY A 68 3.53 3.11 -15.10
C GLY A 68 2.67 3.27 -13.87
#